data_AF-A0A1B6HBW1-F1
#
_entry.id   AF-A0A1B6HBW1-F1
#
_cell.length_a   1.000
_cell.length_b   1.000
_cell.length_c   1.000
_cell.angle_alpha   90.00
_cell.angle_beta   90.00
_cell.angle_gamma   90.00
#
_symmetry.space_group_name_H-M   'P 1'
#
loop_
_entity.id
_entity.type
_entity.pdbx_description
1 polymer ?
#
loop_
_entity_poly.entity_id
_entity_poly.type
_entity_poly.pdbx_seq_one_letter_code
_entity_poly.pdbx_strand_id
1 'polypeptide(L)'
;MGCASSSYRLLQSVPGLDYTAHRDILPYTATEKLPLKHEMFDSFFLYKPNKDPSIEAKDSLKVWKNNNVSWLRISDVHKETTEEVRITAIPFFMGCRRMPETTLYSWRYCIRLENLSDMSLHFKSHTWRIFSMSGLTETVKGKGVMG
;
A
#
# COMPACT_ATOMS: atom_id res chain seq x y z
N MET A 1 5.17 -6.80 -21.51
CA MET A 1 5.45 -5.94 -20.34
C MET A 1 6.95 -5.88 -20.12
N GLY A 2 7.56 -4.73 -20.41
CA GLY A 2 9.01 -4.55 -20.34
C GLY A 2 9.50 -4.44 -18.90
N CYS A 3 10.48 -5.27 -18.55
CA CYS A 3 11.12 -5.26 -17.23
C CYS A 3 12.13 -4.10 -17.21
N ALA A 4 11.70 -2.91 -16.77
CA ALA A 4 12.58 -1.75 -16.66
C ALA A 4 13.49 -1.91 -15.44
N SER A 5 14.80 -1.97 -15.67
CA SER A 5 15.80 -2.17 -14.60
C SER A 5 15.94 -0.97 -13.65
N SER A 6 15.17 0.11 -13.81
CA SER A 6 15.29 1.33 -13.00
C SER A 6 14.24 1.46 -11.90
N SER A 7 13.16 0.66 -11.92
CA SER A 7 12.07 0.81 -10.94
C SER A 7 12.42 0.26 -9.55
N TYR A 8 13.34 -0.71 -9.44
CA TYR A 8 13.65 -1.40 -8.18
C TYR A 8 14.14 -0.49 -7.04
N ARG A 9 14.83 0.62 -7.32
CA ARG A 9 15.37 1.53 -6.28
C ARG A 9 14.35 2.55 -5.77
N LEU A 10 13.38 2.95 -6.59
CA LEU A 10 12.32 3.90 -6.22
C LEU A 10 11.22 3.27 -5.35
N LEU A 11 11.26 1.96 -5.19
CA LEU A 11 10.27 1.14 -4.48
C LEU A 11 10.62 0.91 -3.01
N GLN A 12 11.72 1.49 -2.52
CA GLN A 12 11.85 1.75 -1.09
C GLN A 12 10.64 2.60 -0.71
N SER A 13 9.77 2.03 0.13
CA SER A 13 8.49 2.58 0.55
C SER A 13 8.62 4.08 0.77
N VAL A 14 7.94 4.89 -0.03
CA VAL A 14 7.82 6.32 0.24
C VAL A 14 7.23 6.43 1.64
N PRO A 15 7.98 6.93 2.66
CA PRO A 15 7.47 7.01 4.02
C PRO A 15 6.18 7.83 4.02
N GLY A 16 5.18 7.42 4.79
CA GLY A 16 3.88 8.11 4.84
C GLY A 16 2.96 7.89 3.63
N LEU A 17 3.36 7.11 2.62
CA LEU A 17 2.46 6.71 1.54
C LEU A 17 1.68 5.44 1.91
N ASP A 18 0.36 5.53 1.89
CA ASP A 18 -0.53 4.40 2.16
C ASP A 18 -1.80 4.41 1.29
N TYR A 19 -2.56 3.33 1.38
CA TYR A 19 -3.86 3.16 0.75
C TYR A 19 -4.93 3.04 1.82
N THR A 20 -6.06 3.69 1.58
CA THR A 20 -7.23 3.57 2.45
C THR A 20 -8.45 3.24 1.61
N ALA A 21 -9.37 2.43 2.16
CA ALA A 21 -10.62 2.20 1.49
C ALA A 21 -11.50 3.45 1.61
N HIS A 22 -12.36 3.68 0.63
CA HIS A 22 -13.22 4.87 0.63
C HIS A 22 -14.06 5.00 1.91
N ARG A 23 -14.54 3.88 2.46
CA ARG A 23 -15.33 3.84 3.72
C ARG A 23 -14.56 4.24 4.97
N ASP A 24 -13.23 4.19 4.93
CA ASP A 24 -12.37 4.55 6.06
C ASP A 24 -11.95 6.03 6.01
N ILE A 25 -12.37 6.75 4.97
CA ILE A 25 -12.13 8.19 4.86
C ILE A 25 -13.18 8.90 5.70
N LEU A 26 -12.74 9.55 6.78
CA LEU A 26 -13.54 10.49 7.56
C LEU A 26 -13.24 11.91 7.07
N PRO A 27 -14.06 12.48 6.18
CA PRO A 27 -13.80 13.80 5.63
C PRO A 27 -13.93 14.87 6.73
N TYR A 28 -12.97 15.79 6.76
CA TYR A 28 -13.01 16.96 7.62
C TYR A 28 -12.38 18.16 6.90
N THR A 29 -12.75 19.36 7.33
CA THR A 29 -12.15 20.61 6.84
C THR A 29 -11.19 21.14 7.89
N ALA A 30 -9.94 21.32 7.51
CA ALA A 30 -8.95 21.91 8.40
C ALA A 30 -9.05 23.44 8.39
N THR A 31 -8.82 24.04 9.56
CA THR A 31 -8.68 25.50 9.71
C THR A 31 -7.23 25.97 9.54
N GLU A 32 -6.28 25.05 9.65
CA GLU A 32 -4.85 25.32 9.52
C GLU A 32 -4.41 25.38 8.05
N LYS A 33 -3.41 26.22 7.78
CA LYS A 33 -2.82 26.37 6.44
C LYS A 33 -2.12 25.10 5.94
N LEU A 34 -1.55 24.31 6.85
CA LEU A 34 -0.79 23.10 6.54
C LEU A 34 -1.34 21.92 7.37
N PRO A 35 -2.46 21.32 6.96
CA PRO A 35 -3.18 20.35 7.79
C PRO A 35 -2.50 18.98 7.90
N LEU A 36 -1.54 18.68 7.02
CA LEU A 36 -0.81 17.42 6.99
C LEU A 36 0.69 17.70 6.93
N LYS A 37 1.41 17.27 7.98
CA LYS A 37 2.86 17.38 8.06
C LYS A 37 3.51 16.21 7.30
N HIS A 38 3.91 16.45 6.06
CA HIS A 38 4.60 15.46 5.24
C HIS A 38 5.54 16.12 4.22
N GLU A 39 6.73 15.56 4.01
CA GLU A 39 7.77 16.15 3.13
C GLU A 39 7.29 16.37 1.69
N MET A 40 6.49 15.43 1.17
CA MET A 40 5.89 15.54 -0.16
C MET A 40 4.67 16.46 -0.25
N PHE A 41 4.09 16.91 0.87
CA PHE A 41 2.82 17.65 0.84
C PHE A 41 2.96 18.93 0.02
N ASP A 42 3.97 19.75 0.33
CA ASP A 42 4.25 20.98 -0.41
C ASP A 42 4.70 20.70 -1.84
N SER A 43 5.26 19.52 -2.13
CA SER A 43 5.62 19.14 -3.50
C SER A 43 4.39 18.82 -4.34
N PHE A 44 3.29 18.37 -3.75
CA PHE A 44 2.08 17.94 -4.47
C PHE A 44 0.92 18.93 -4.40
N PHE A 45 0.89 19.80 -3.40
CA PHE A 45 -0.27 20.62 -3.11
C PHE A 45 0.08 22.10 -2.95
N LEU A 46 -0.87 22.96 -3.33
CA LEU A 46 -0.85 24.41 -3.13
C LEU A 46 -2.00 24.78 -2.20
N TYR A 47 -1.72 25.54 -1.14
CA TYR A 47 -2.75 26.16 -0.34
C TYR A 47 -3.46 27.26 -1.13
N LYS A 48 -4.79 27.18 -1.25
CA LYS A 48 -5.64 28.19 -1.90
C LYS A 48 -6.85 28.52 -1.01
N PRO A 49 -6.82 29.62 -0.23
CA PRO A 49 -7.84 29.92 0.78
C PRO A 49 -9.25 30.18 0.21
N ASN A 50 -9.36 30.51 -1.07
CA ASN A 50 -10.61 30.85 -1.73
C ASN A 50 -11.24 29.66 -2.50
N LYS A 51 -10.79 28.44 -2.22
CA LYS A 51 -11.28 27.19 -2.85
C LYS A 51 -11.75 26.25 -1.76
N ASP A 52 -12.73 25.41 -2.07
CA ASP A 52 -13.15 24.31 -1.20
C ASP A 52 -12.92 22.96 -1.92
N PRO A 53 -12.05 22.07 -1.39
CA PRO A 53 -11.15 22.28 -0.25
C PRO A 53 -10.09 23.36 -0.53
N SER A 54 -9.53 23.96 0.54
CA SER A 54 -8.52 25.05 0.49
C SER A 54 -7.13 24.62 -0.03
N ILE A 55 -7.09 23.55 -0.82
CA ILE A 55 -5.89 22.90 -1.32
C ILE A 55 -6.13 22.54 -2.79
N GLU A 56 -5.15 22.82 -3.64
CA GLU A 56 -5.16 22.45 -5.05
C GLU A 56 -3.96 21.57 -5.40
N ALA A 57 -4.18 20.55 -6.22
CA ALA A 57 -3.11 19.69 -6.72
C ALA A 57 -2.21 20.44 -7.72
N LYS A 58 -0.89 20.30 -7.55
CA LYS A 58 0.14 20.74 -8.50
C LYS A 58 0.29 19.74 -9.65
N ASP A 59 0.84 20.18 -10.78
CA ASP A 59 1.18 19.29 -11.91
C ASP A 59 2.21 18.22 -11.52
N SER A 60 3.07 18.50 -10.55
CA SER A 60 4.02 17.54 -9.97
C SER A 60 3.33 16.29 -9.43
N LEU A 61 2.13 16.40 -8.83
CA LEU A 61 1.36 15.25 -8.37
C LEU A 61 0.90 14.38 -9.55
N LYS A 62 0.46 15.01 -10.64
CA LYS A 62 0.03 14.30 -11.85
C LYS A 62 1.21 13.57 -12.51
N VAL A 63 2.35 14.25 -12.65
CA VAL A 63 3.59 13.66 -13.17
C VAL A 63 4.04 12.50 -12.29
N TRP A 64 4.07 12.69 -10.97
CA TRP A 64 4.45 11.64 -10.03
C TRP A 64 3.51 10.43 -10.12
N LYS A 65 2.19 10.65 -10.13
CA LYS A 65 1.20 9.58 -10.27
C LYS A 65 1.42 8.79 -11.56
N ASN A 66 1.63 9.47 -12.69
CA ASN A 66 1.83 8.80 -13.98
C ASN A 66 3.12 7.98 -14.01
N ASN A 67 4.20 8.48 -13.42
CA ASN A 67 5.48 7.75 -13.33
C ASN A 67 5.41 6.53 -12.40
N ASN A 68 4.44 6.50 -11.48
CA ASN A 68 4.29 5.45 -10.48
C ASN A 68 3.05 4.56 -10.69
N VAL A 69 2.27 4.79 -11.75
CA VAL A 69 0.96 4.15 -11.96
C VAL A 69 1.04 2.63 -11.97
N SER A 70 2.15 2.05 -12.47
CA SER A 70 2.35 0.61 -12.60
C SER A 70 2.26 -0.13 -11.26
N TRP A 71 2.73 0.48 -10.17
CA TRP A 71 2.69 -0.10 -8.82
C TRP A 71 1.66 0.58 -7.91
N LEU A 72 1.14 1.76 -8.32
CA LEU A 72 0.02 2.41 -7.63
C LEU A 72 -1.34 1.74 -7.88
N ARG A 73 -1.45 0.95 -8.95
CA ARG A 73 -2.68 0.22 -9.26
C ARG A 73 -2.86 -0.95 -8.29
N ILE A 74 -3.94 -0.90 -7.53
CA ILE A 74 -4.45 -2.08 -6.84
C ILE A 74 -4.98 -3.03 -7.90
N SER A 75 -4.42 -4.24 -7.96
CA SER A 75 -4.94 -5.28 -8.86
C SER A 75 -6.17 -5.93 -8.26
N ASP A 76 -6.12 -6.27 -6.99
CA ASP A 76 -7.18 -6.98 -6.27
C ASP A 76 -7.18 -6.61 -4.78
N VAL A 77 -8.33 -6.83 -4.14
CA VAL A 77 -8.49 -6.75 -2.68
C VAL A 77 -9.23 -8.01 -2.24
N HIS A 78 -8.57 -8.83 -1.43
CA HIS A 78 -9.18 -10.03 -0.87
C HIS A 78 -9.63 -9.77 0.55
N LYS A 79 -10.86 -10.18 0.88
CA LYS A 79 -11.46 -9.97 2.19
C LYS A 79 -12.19 -11.23 2.62
N GLU A 80 -11.83 -11.73 3.79
CA GLU A 80 -12.48 -12.89 4.40
C GLU A 80 -12.74 -12.62 5.88
N THR A 81 -13.75 -13.27 6.44
CA THR A 81 -14.10 -13.13 7.86
C THR A 81 -14.38 -14.51 8.43
N THR A 82 -13.64 -14.87 9.46
CA THR A 82 -13.74 -16.16 10.16
C THR A 82 -13.75 -15.87 11.64
N GLU A 83 -14.71 -16.44 12.38
CA GLU A 83 -14.83 -16.24 13.83
C GLU A 83 -14.77 -14.75 14.23
N GLU A 84 -15.49 -13.90 13.50
CA GLU A 84 -15.55 -12.44 13.72
C GLU A 84 -14.21 -11.68 13.55
N VAL A 85 -13.17 -12.36 13.10
CA VAL A 85 -11.92 -11.72 12.67
C VAL A 85 -11.96 -11.54 11.17
N ARG A 86 -11.92 -10.29 10.73
CA ARG A 86 -11.85 -9.94 9.31
C ARG A 86 -10.42 -9.65 8.90
N ILE A 87 -9.97 -10.32 7.84
CA ILE A 87 -8.68 -10.09 7.21
C ILE A 87 -8.93 -9.47 5.84
N THR A 88 -8.29 -8.33 5.57
CA THR A 88 -8.22 -7.74 4.23
C THR A 88 -6.77 -7.77 3.74
N ALA A 89 -6.52 -8.38 2.59
CA ALA A 89 -5.21 -8.49 1.95
C ALA A 89 -5.18 -7.73 0.62
N ILE A 90 -4.19 -6.85 0.46
CA ILE A 90 -4.03 -6.01 -0.73
C ILE A 90 -2.60 -6.19 -1.26
N PRO A 91 -2.40 -6.93 -2.36
CA PRO A 91 -1.11 -7.05 -3.01
C PRO A 91 -0.81 -5.85 -3.93
N PHE A 92 0.47 -5.49 -4.00
CA PHE A 92 1.02 -4.46 -4.87
C PHE A 92 2.17 -5.05 -5.66
N PHE A 93 2.05 -5.09 -6.99
CA PHE A 93 3.17 -5.50 -7.84
C PHE A 93 4.20 -4.39 -7.88
N MET A 94 5.39 -4.68 -7.38
CA MET A 94 6.48 -3.70 -7.32
C MET A 94 7.35 -3.76 -8.58
N GLY A 95 7.34 -4.89 -9.29
CA GLY A 95 8.05 -5.02 -10.56
C GLY A 95 8.82 -6.33 -10.66
N CYS A 96 9.64 -6.43 -11.70
CA CYS A 96 10.54 -7.54 -11.90
C CYS A 96 11.97 -7.07 -12.13
N ARG A 97 12.94 -7.95 -11.86
CA ARG A 97 14.33 -7.80 -12.28
C ARG A 97 14.77 -9.07 -12.98
N ARG A 98 15.13 -8.96 -14.25
CA ARG A 98 15.77 -10.06 -14.99
C ARG A 98 17.20 -10.24 -14.48
N MET A 99 17.54 -11.47 -14.16
CA MET A 99 18.88 -11.97 -13.88
C MET A 99 19.28 -12.92 -15.03
N PRO A 100 20.57 -13.26 -15.19
CA PRO A 100 21.02 -14.15 -16.26
C PRO A 100 20.26 -15.49 -16.32
N GLU A 101 19.89 -16.05 -15.17
CA GLU A 101 19.29 -17.39 -15.08
C GLU A 101 17.83 -17.40 -14.58
N THR A 102 17.33 -16.27 -14.10
CA THR A 102 15.98 -16.19 -13.52
C THR A 102 15.40 -14.78 -13.60
N THR A 103 14.10 -14.63 -13.37
CA THR A 103 13.48 -13.33 -13.16
C THR A 103 12.95 -13.26 -11.75
N LEU A 104 13.42 -12.27 -10.99
CA LEU A 104 12.89 -11.98 -9.66
C LEU A 104 11.67 -11.09 -9.80
N TYR A 105 10.57 -11.47 -9.13
CA TYR A 105 9.34 -10.69 -9.06
C TYR A 105 9.16 -10.18 -7.64
N SER A 106 8.87 -8.89 -7.49
CA SER A 106 8.74 -8.24 -6.19
C SER A 106 7.31 -7.78 -5.96
N TRP A 107 6.81 -8.06 -4.76
CA TRP A 107 5.48 -7.69 -4.30
C TRP A 107 5.57 -7.05 -2.92
N ARG A 108 4.67 -6.10 -2.65
CA ARG A 108 4.36 -5.62 -1.30
C ARG A 108 2.92 -6.03 -0.99
N TYR A 109 2.59 -6.28 0.27
CA TYR A 109 1.21 -6.51 0.68
C TYR A 109 0.84 -5.65 1.89
N CYS A 110 -0.42 -5.23 1.95
CA CYS A 110 -1.03 -4.68 3.16
C CYS A 110 -2.02 -5.72 3.70
N ILE A 111 -1.87 -6.06 4.99
CA ILE A 111 -2.81 -6.93 5.71
C ILE A 111 -3.44 -6.11 6.82
N ARG A 112 -4.77 -5.94 6.74
CA ARG A 112 -5.56 -5.34 7.82
C ARG A 112 -6.29 -6.45 8.57
N LEU A 113 -6.14 -6.46 9.89
CA LEU A 113 -6.88 -7.33 10.80
C LEU A 113 -7.87 -6.47 11.57
N GLU A 114 -9.14 -6.88 11.56
CA GLU A 114 -10.21 -6.21 12.28
C GLU A 114 -10.87 -7.23 13.22
N ASN A 115 -10.89 -6.93 14.51
CA ASN A 115 -11.69 -7.67 15.48
C ASN A 115 -13.11 -7.10 15.47
N LEU A 116 -14.07 -7.90 15.01
CA LEU A 116 -15.48 -7.53 14.96
C LEU A 116 -16.29 -8.12 16.13
N SER A 117 -15.63 -8.87 17.01
CA SER A 117 -16.24 -9.43 18.21
C SER A 117 -16.16 -8.45 19.39
N ASP A 118 -16.94 -8.74 20.43
CA ASP A 118 -16.87 -8.04 21.71
C ASP A 118 -15.75 -8.58 22.63
N MET A 119 -15.04 -9.64 22.20
CA MET A 119 -13.97 -10.25 22.97
C MET A 119 -12.61 -9.69 22.60
N SER A 120 -11.72 -9.53 23.59
CA SER A 120 -10.33 -9.19 23.33
C SER A 120 -9.58 -10.37 22.72
N LEU A 121 -9.00 -10.16 21.54
CA LEU A 121 -8.20 -11.15 20.82
C LEU A 121 -6.72 -10.79 20.85
N HIS A 122 -5.87 -11.81 20.73
CA HIS A 122 -4.42 -11.62 20.64
C HIS A 122 -3.85 -12.41 19.47
N PHE A 123 -3.16 -11.71 18.58
CA PHE A 123 -2.51 -12.31 17.43
C PHE A 123 -1.25 -13.08 17.85
N LYS A 124 -1.31 -14.41 17.85
CA LYS A 124 -0.19 -15.26 18.31
C LYS A 124 0.85 -15.52 17.21
N SER A 125 0.41 -15.89 16.01
CA SER A 125 1.28 -16.35 14.94
C SER A 125 0.61 -16.29 13.58
N HIS A 126 1.41 -16.40 12.52
CA HIS A 126 0.96 -16.52 11.15
C HIS A 126 1.70 -17.66 10.42
N THR A 127 1.06 -18.18 9.38
CA THR A 127 1.67 -19.09 8.41
C THR A 127 1.31 -18.62 7.01
N TRP A 128 2.30 -18.22 6.23
CA TRP A 128 2.15 -17.93 4.81
C TRP A 128 2.50 -19.16 4.00
N ARG A 129 1.64 -19.50 3.03
CA ARG A 129 1.93 -20.49 1.99
C ARG A 129 1.94 -19.76 0.66
N ILE A 130 3.09 -19.73 0.01
CA ILE A 130 3.32 -18.99 -1.24
C ILE A 130 3.53 -20.01 -2.34
N PHE A 131 2.73 -19.92 -3.40
CA PHE A 131 2.78 -20.81 -4.56
C PHE A 131 3.19 -20.02 -5.78
N SER A 132 4.20 -20.48 -6.50
CA SER A 132 4.62 -19.89 -7.77
C SER A 132 4.00 -20.63 -8.95
N MET A 133 3.95 -19.96 -10.11
CA MET A 133 3.55 -20.59 -11.38
C MET A 133 4.54 -21.67 -11.85
N SER A 134 5.77 -21.68 -11.34
CA SER A 134 6.75 -22.73 -11.63
C SER A 134 6.59 -23.98 -10.76
N GLY A 135 5.56 -24.01 -9.90
CA GLY A 135 5.30 -25.12 -8.97
C GLY A 135 6.11 -25.06 -7.67
N LEU A 136 6.90 -24.00 -7.45
CA LEU A 136 7.59 -23.80 -6.17
C LEU A 136 6.56 -23.48 -5.09
N THR A 137 6.69 -24.15 -3.95
CA THR A 137 5.89 -23.87 -2.75
C THR A 137 6.82 -23.49 -1.61
N GLU A 138 6.63 -22.29 -1.08
CA GLU A 138 7.32 -21.82 0.11
C GLU A 138 6.34 -21.70 1.27
N THR A 139 6.79 -22.07 2.47
CA THR A 139 6.01 -21.89 3.69
C THR A 139 6.81 -21.09 4.68
N VAL A 140 6.28 -19.93 5.08
CA VAL A 140 6.91 -19.04 6.06
C VAL A 140 6.04 -19.01 7.30
N LYS A 141 6.62 -19.32 8.46
CA LYS A 141 5.94 -19.25 9.75
C LYS A 141 6.55 -18.15 10.59
N GLY A 142 5.73 -17.35 11.25
CA GLY A 142 6.17 -16.28 12.13
C GLY A 142 5.33 -16.21 13.40
N LYS A 143 5.93 -15.72 14.49
CA LYS A 143 5.23 -15.31 15.70
C LYS A 143 4.89 -13.82 15.59
N GLY A 144 3.69 -13.42 16.01
CA GLY A 144 3.23 -12.03 15.85
C GLY A 144 3.14 -11.58 14.38
N VAL A 145 2.94 -10.27 14.14
CA VAL A 145 2.95 -9.68 12.79
C VAL A 145 4.25 -8.92 12.48
N MET A 146 5.00 -8.45 13.49
CA MET A 146 6.29 -7.74 13.30
C MET A 146 7.27 -7.89 14.48
N GLY A 147 7.42 -9.09 15.05
CA GLY A 147 8.35 -9.34 16.16
C GLY A 147 7.80 -8.91 17.51
#